data_AF-A0A9E8N6P4-F1
#
_entry.id   AF-A0A9E8N6P4-F1
#
_cell.length_a   1.000
_cell.length_b   1.000
_cell.length_c   1.000
_cell.angle_alpha   90.00
_cell.angle_beta   90.00
_cell.angle_gamma   90.00
#
_symmetry.space_group_name_H-M   'P 1'
#
loop_
_entity.id
_entity.type
_entity.pdbx_description
1 polymer ?
#
loop_
_entity_poly.entity_id
_entity_poly.type
_entity_poly.pdbx_seq_one_letter_code
_entity_poly.pdbx_strand_id
1 'polypeptide(L)' 'MAEKKPFVLRVNPDMLKALEAWAQQDFRSLNGQIEFLLSEALKKQKRSKIKGTGPEDVKE' A
#
# COMPACT_ATOMS: atom_id res chain seq x y z
N MET A 1 -11.74 11.48 13.79
CA MET A 1 -10.66 11.21 12.81
C MET A 1 -9.70 10.25 13.47
N ALA A 2 -9.34 9.14 12.81
CA ALA A 2 -8.33 8.23 13.34
C ALA A 2 -7.01 8.98 13.50
N GLU A 3 -6.36 8.82 14.65
CA GLU A 3 -5.12 9.49 14.99
C GLU A 3 -4.02 9.07 14.01
N LYS A 4 -3.51 10.01 13.20
CA LYS A 4 -2.44 9.75 12.24
C LYS A 4 -1.10 10.00 12.93
N LYS A 5 -0.33 8.94 13.17
CA LYS A 5 1.01 9.06 13.77
C LYS A 5 2.04 9.40 12.69
N PRO A 6 2.70 10.58 12.74
CA PRO A 6 3.76 10.90 11.79
C PRO A 6 4.97 9.98 12.01
N PHE A 7 5.61 9.56 10.93
CA PHE A 7 6.84 8.77 10.96
C PHE A 7 7.78 9.20 9.83
N VAL A 8 9.09 9.03 10.05
CA VAL A 8 10.09 9.33 9.04
C VAL A 8 10.25 8.13 8.12
N LEU A 9 10.06 8.35 6.82
CA LEU A 9 10.23 7.33 5.79
C LEU A 9 11.51 7.62 5.00
N ARG A 10 12.42 6.64 4.94
CA ARG A 10 13.59 6.70 4.05
C ARG A 10 13.24 6.04 2.72
N VAL A 11 13.30 6.80 1.64
CA VAL A 11 13.04 6.33 0.27
C VAL A 11 14.11 6.88 -0.66
N ASN A 12 14.33 6.17 -1.76
CA ASN A 12 15.18 6.65 -2.84
C ASN A 12 14.57 7.96 -3.42
N PRO A 13 15.36 9.03 -3.64
CA PRO A 13 14.87 10.29 -4.19
C PRO A 13 14.18 10.15 -5.56
N ASP A 14 14.62 9.24 -6.42
CA ASP A 14 14.00 9.02 -7.74
C ASP A 14 12.62 8.38 -7.61
N MET A 15 12.46 7.49 -6.63
CA MET A 15 11.16 6.92 -6.28
C MET A 15 10.21 7.99 -5.75
N LEU A 16 10.70 8.91 -4.92
CA LEU A 16 9.89 10.01 -4.39
C LEU A 16 9.39 10.93 -5.51
N LYS A 17 10.25 11.29 -6.46
CA LYS A 17 9.88 12.08 -7.65
C LYS A 17 8.83 11.38 -8.50
N ALA A 18 8.99 10.07 -8.74
CA ALA A 18 8.02 9.29 -9.50
C ALA A 18 6.65 9.25 -8.78
N LEU A 19 6.63 9.10 -7.46
CA LEU A 19 5.41 9.14 -6.65
C LEU A 19 4.75 10.53 -6.67
N GLU A 20 5.52 11.60 -6.63
CA GLU A 20 5.02 12.97 -6.71
C GLU A 20 4.37 13.25 -8.07
N ALA A 21 5.05 12.90 -9.17
CA ALA A 21 4.50 13.05 -10.51
C ALA A 21 3.19 12.25 -10.69
N TRP A 22 3.14 11.02 -10.16
CA TRP A 22 1.92 10.22 -10.18
C TRP A 22 0.80 10.84 -9.33
N ALA A 23 1.12 11.32 -8.13
CA ALA A 23 0.15 12.00 -7.28
C ALA A 23 -0.45 13.24 -7.97
N GLN A 24 0.38 14.02 -8.67
CA GLN A 24 -0.06 15.17 -9.46
C GLN A 24 -1.01 14.77 -10.60
N GLN A 25 -0.73 13.69 -11.32
CA GLN A 25 -1.60 13.17 -12.37
C GLN A 25 -2.99 12.76 -11.84
N ASP A 26 -3.03 12.21 -10.63
CA ASP A 26 -4.27 11.79 -9.96
C ASP A 26 -4.96 12.92 -9.16
N PHE A 27 -4.48 14.17 -9.25
CA PHE A 27 -4.94 15.32 -8.46
C PHE A 27 -4.94 15.06 -6.94
N ARG A 28 -3.92 14.37 -6.45
CA ARG A 28 -3.73 14.00 -5.04
C ARG A 28 -2.49 14.65 -4.45
N SER A 29 -2.46 14.78 -3.13
CA SER A 29 -1.22 15.07 -2.41
C SER A 29 -0.33 13.83 -2.38
N LEU A 30 0.99 14.04 -2.29
CA LEU A 30 1.97 12.95 -2.13
C LEU A 30 1.62 12.04 -0.94
N ASN A 31 1.27 12.63 0.20
CA ASN A 31 0.86 11.86 1.39
C ASN A 31 -0.42 11.05 1.13
N GLY A 32 -1.40 11.63 0.43
CA GLY A 32 -2.63 10.93 0.04
C GLY A 32 -2.36 9.76 -0.92
N GLN A 33 -1.42 9.93 -1.85
CA GLN A 33 -1.01 8.87 -2.75
C GLN A 33 -0.30 7.73 -2.01
N ILE A 34 0.61 8.06 -1.09
CA ILE A 34 1.29 7.07 -0.24
C ILE A 34 0.27 6.28 0.60
N GLU A 35 -0.69 6.97 1.24
CA GLU A 35 -1.73 6.33 2.05
C GLU A 35 -2.61 5.38 1.21
N PHE A 36 -2.97 5.79 -0.01
CA PHE A 36 -3.73 4.96 -0.95
C PHE A 36 -2.95 3.69 -1.34
N LEU A 37 -1.68 3.82 -1.72
CA LEU A 37 -0.85 2.70 -2.13
C LEU A 37 -0.62 1.70 -0.99
N LEU A 38 -0.36 2.19 0.22
CA LEU A 38 -0.21 1.34 1.41
C LEU A 38 -1.52 0.61 1.73
N SER A 39 -2.66 1.30 1.61
CA SER A 39 -3.98 0.70 1.83
C SER A 39 -4.27 -0.42 0.83
N GLU A 40 -3.99 -0.19 -0.45
CA GLU A 40 -4.16 -1.19 -1.50
C GLU A 40 -3.20 -2.37 -1.34
N ALA A 41 -1.94 -2.12 -0.98
CA ALA A 41 -0.96 -3.16 -0.68
C ALA A 41 -1.40 -4.06 0.48
N LEU A 42 -1.90 -3.47 1.58
CA LEU A 42 -2.43 -4.23 2.72
C LEU A 42 -3.67 -5.04 2.35
N LYS A 43 -4.60 -4.48 1.56
CA LYS A 43 -5.77 -5.23 1.06
C LYS A 43 -5.35 -6.40 0.19
N LYS A 44 -4.40 -6.20 -0.74
CA LYS A 44 -3.85 -7.27 -1.59
C LYS A 44 -3.15 -8.35 -0.78
N GLN A 45 -2.36 -7.98 0.23
CA GLN A 45 -1.71 -8.94 1.13
C GLN A 45 -2.74 -9.75 1.92
N LYS A 46 -3.77 -9.11 2.49
CA LYS A 46 -4.86 -9.80 3.20
C LYS A 46 -5.60 -10.77 2.29
N ARG A 47 -5.96 -10.36 1.06
CA ARG A 47 -6.57 -11.25 0.06
C ARG A 47 -5.67 -12.44 -0.29
N SER A 48 -4.37 -12.19 -0.43
CA SER A 48 -3.40 -13.26 -0.73
C SER A 48 -3.27 -14.25 0.43
N LYS A 49 -3.34 -13.80 1.68
CA LYS A 49 -3.38 -14.68 2.86
C LYS A 49 -4.67 -15.51 2.93
N ILE A 50 -5.82 -14.92 2.61
CA ILE A 50 -7.10 -15.65 2.59
C ILE A 50 -7.11 -16.73 1.48
N LYS A 51 -6.48 -16.46 0.34
CA LYS A 51 -6.37 -17.42 -0.77
C LYS A 51 -5.33 -18.52 -0.53
N GLY A 52 -4.43 -18.36 0.44
CA GLY A 52 -3.42 -19.33 0.84
C GLY A 52 -3.82 -20.25 2.00
N THR A 53 -5.05 -20.14 2.51
CA THR A 53 -5.61 -21.02 3.54
C THR A 53 -7.01 -21.49 3.11
N GLY A 54 -7.08 -22.11 1.94
CA GLY A 54 -8.16 -23.06 1.63
C GLY A 54 -7.69 -24.46 2.08
N PRO A 55 -8.55 -25.30 2.67
CA PRO A 55 -8.18 -26.66 3.06
C PRO A 55 -8.06 -27.53 1.79
N GLU A 56 -6.90 -27.52 1.15
CA GLU A 56 -6.56 -28.42 0.03
C GLU A 56 -5.35 -29.29 0.34
N ASP A 57 -5.27 -29.83 1.55
CA ASP A 57 -4.37 -30.97 1.84
C ASP A 57 -4.94 -31.81 3.00
N VAL A 58 -6.13 -32.36 2.78
CA VAL A 58 -6.57 -33.62 3.40
C VAL A 58 -7.34 -34.39 2.33
N LYS A 59 -6.62 -35.04 1.40
CA LYS A 59 -7.14 -36.17 0.62
C LYS A 59 -6.03 -37.16 0.32
N GLU A 60 -6.19 -38.32 0.95
CA GLU A 60 -5.57 -39.65 0.77
C GLU A 60 -4.05 -39.82 0.96
#